data_AF-A0A2S6TCS0-F1
#
_entry.id   AF-A0A2S6TCS0-F1
#
_cell.length_a   1.000
_cell.length_b   1.000
_cell.length_c   1.000
_cell.angle_alpha   90.00
_cell.angle_beta   90.00
_cell.angle_gamma   90.00
#
_symmetry.space_group_name_H-M   'P 1'
#
loop_
_entity.id
_entity.type
_entity.pdbx_description
1 polymer ?
#
loop_
_entity_poly.entity_id
_entity_poly.type
_entity_poly.pdbx_seq_one_letter_code
_entity_poly.pdbx_strand_id
1 'polypeptide(L)' 'MAAFKLAEAMSNTPANVTKEIFEEVKIYFSKPEIVELVATISMENYRARFNPAFLIEAQGLFRQ' A
#
# COMPACT_ATOMS: atom_id res chain seq x y z
N MET A 1 -5.18 -9.35 8.37
CA MET A 1 -4.14 -8.50 9.03
C MET A 1 -2.84 -8.42 8.21
N ALA A 2 -2.33 -9.51 7.63
CA ALA A 2 -1.08 -9.52 6.85
C ALA A 2 -1.00 -8.44 5.74
N ALA A 3 -2.05 -8.28 4.93
CA ALA A 3 -2.08 -7.25 3.88
C ALA A 3 -1.98 -5.81 4.44
N PHE A 4 -2.60 -5.52 5.59
CA PHE A 4 -2.52 -4.21 6.23
C PHE A 4 -1.13 -3.93 6.81
N LYS A 5 -0.48 -4.95 7.41
CA LYS A 5 0.91 -4.82 7.88
C LYS A 5 1.87 -4.52 6.73
N LEU A 6 1.68 -5.17 5.58
CA LEU A 6 2.46 -4.88 4.38
C LEU A 6 2.22 -3.45 3.89
N ALA A 7 0.96 -3.02 3.82
CA ALA A 7 0.61 -1.66 3.43
C ALA A 7 1.25 -0.60 4.35
N GLU A 8 1.09 -0.75 5.66
CA GLU A 8 1.69 0.13 6.67
C GLU A 8 3.22 0.19 6.53
N ALA A 9 3.88 -0.97 6.43
CA ALA A 9 5.32 -1.05 6.26
C ALA A 9 5.82 -0.37 4.98
N MET A 10 5.08 -0.48 3.88
CA MET A 10 5.38 0.16 2.60
C MET A 10 5.11 1.67 2.59
N SER A 11 4.17 2.16 3.40
CA SER A 11 3.83 3.58 3.50
C SER A 11 4.81 4.40 4.37
N ASN A 12 5.66 3.74 5.14
CA ASN A 12 6.75 4.40 5.88
C ASN A 12 7.72 5.14 4.96
N THR A 13 8.36 6.19 5.47
CA THR A 13 9.41 6.94 4.75
C THR A 13 10.67 7.03 5.63
N PRO A 14 11.69 6.18 5.39
CA PRO A 14 11.79 5.16 4.33
C PRO A 14 10.88 3.94 4.57
N ALA A 15 10.54 3.23 3.50
CA ALA A 15 9.77 1.99 3.60
C ALA A 15 10.55 0.91 4.38
N ASN A 16 9.86 0.12 5.21
CA ASN A 16 10.50 -0.89 6.07
C ASN A 16 9.71 -2.20 6.07
N VAL A 17 9.77 -2.93 4.94
CA VAL A 17 9.14 -4.25 4.81
C VAL A 17 10.12 -5.32 5.29
N THR A 18 9.86 -5.89 6.46
CA THR A 18 10.72 -6.96 7.01
C THR A 18 10.42 -8.31 6.37
N LYS A 19 11.34 -9.26 6.51
CA LYS A 19 11.17 -10.63 6.00
C LYS A 19 9.96 -11.31 6.63
N GLU A 20 9.72 -11.07 7.92
CA GLU A 20 8.62 -11.65 8.69
C GLU A 20 7.27 -11.19 8.14
N ILE A 21 7.14 -9.90 7.80
CA ILE A 21 5.94 -9.35 7.16
C ILE A 21 5.73 -10.02 5.80
N PHE A 22 6.79 -10.16 4.99
CA PHE A 22 6.68 -10.75 3.67
C PHE A 22 6.32 -12.25 3.71
N GLU A 23 6.90 -13.01 4.64
CA GLU A 23 6.54 -14.42 4.83
C GLU A 23 5.13 -14.59 5.39
N GLU A 24 4.65 -13.70 6.27
CA GLU A 24 3.26 -13.72 6.75
C GLU A 24 2.27 -13.51 5.58
N VAL A 25 2.57 -12.61 4.64
CA VAL A 25 1.75 -12.36 3.45
C VAL A 25 1.66 -13.60 2.55
N LYS A 26 2.77 -14.32 2.36
CA LYS A 26 2.83 -15.53 1.52
C LYS A 26 2.00 -16.71 2.04
N ILE A 27 1.58 -16.68 3.31
CA ILE A 27 0.66 -17.69 3.88
C ILE A 27 -0.75 -17.53 3.29
N TYR A 28 -1.15 -16.31 2.94
CA TYR A 28 -2.52 -15.99 2.54
C TYR A 28 -2.68 -15.65 1.07
N PHE A 29 -1.61 -15.24 0.39
CA PHE A 29 -1.66 -14.78 -0.99
C PHE A 29 -0.66 -15.55 -1.86
N SER A 30 -1.10 -15.91 -3.05
CA SER A 30 -0.26 -16.41 -4.13
C SER A 30 0.68 -15.31 -4.65
N LYS A 31 1.73 -15.71 -5.37
CA LYS A 31 2.68 -14.74 -5.95
C LYS A 31 2.00 -13.69 -6.85
N PRO A 32 1.06 -14.06 -7.77
CA PRO A 32 0.34 -13.05 -8.56
C PRO A 32 -0.47 -12.08 -7.69
N GLU A 33 -1.18 -12.56 -6.68
CA GLU A 33 -1.97 -11.72 -5.77
C GLU A 33 -1.07 -10.76 -4.97
N ILE A 34 0.13 -11.21 -4.55
CA ILE A 34 1.11 -10.34 -3.90
C ILE A 34 1.60 -9.24 -4.84
N VAL A 35 1.82 -9.56 -6.12
CA VAL A 35 2.21 -8.56 -7.12
C VAL A 35 1.13 -7.49 -7.26
N GLU A 36 -0.14 -7.90 -7.37
CA GLU A 36 -1.28 -6.98 -7.46
C GLU A 36 -1.43 -6.13 -6.18
N LEU A 37 -1.27 -6.75 -5.02
CA LEU A 37 -1.32 -6.07 -3.73
C LEU A 37 -0.24 -5.00 -3.61
N VAL A 38 1.02 -5.34 -3.92
CA VAL A 38 2.16 -4.41 -3.89
C VAL A 38 1.98 -3.28 -4.91
N ALA A 39 1.50 -3.58 -6.11
CA ALA A 39 1.23 -2.57 -7.13
C ALA A 39 0.16 -1.58 -6.66
N THR A 40 -0.92 -2.08 -6.05
CA THR A 40 -2.01 -1.26 -5.51
C THR A 40 -1.50 -0.34 -4.40
N ILE A 41 -0.81 -0.88 -3.40
CA ILE A 41 -0.23 -0.10 -2.28
C ILE A 41 0.73 0.97 -2.82
N SER A 42 1.59 0.61 -3.77
CA SER A 42 2.55 1.54 -4.38
C SER A 42 1.85 2.71 -5.08
N MET A 43 0.75 2.43 -5.78
CA MET A 43 -0.03 3.46 -6.46
C MET A 43 -0.70 4.42 -5.47
N GLU A 44 -1.20 3.92 -4.34
CA GLU A 44 -1.73 4.78 -3.28
C GLU A 44 -0.63 5.62 -2.61
N ASN A 45 0.54 5.04 -2.35
CA ASN A 45 1.67 5.78 -1.80
C ASN A 45 2.18 6.87 -2.77
N TYR A 46 2.12 6.61 -4.07
CA TYR A 46 2.37 7.62 -5.10
C TYR A 46 1.34 8.76 -5.01
N ARG A 47 0.04 8.43 -5.03
CA ARG A 47 -1.05 9.43 -4.92
C ARG A 47 -0.97 10.25 -3.64
N ALA A 48 -0.60 9.63 -2.52
CA ALA A 48 -0.44 10.29 -1.21
C ALA A 48 0.66 11.36 -1.21
N ARG A 49 1.64 11.27 -2.13
CA ARG A 49 2.70 12.28 -2.30
C ARG A 49 2.42 13.23 -3.45
N PHE A 50 1.87 12.70 -4.55
CA PHE A 50 1.56 13.46 -5.75
C PHE A 50 0.42 14.45 -5.50
N ASN A 51 -0.71 14.01 -4.94
CA ASN A 51 -1.89 14.86 -4.80
C ASN A 51 -1.62 16.11 -3.95
N PRO A 52 -0.99 16.03 -2.77
CA PRO A 52 -0.66 17.22 -1.98
C PRO A 52 0.32 18.16 -2.69
N ALA A 53 1.28 17.63 -3.46
CA ALA A 53 2.23 18.44 -4.22
C ALA A 53 1.56 19.33 -5.28
N PHE A 54 0.39 18.91 -5.77
CA PHE A 54 -0.41 19.64 -6.76
C PHE A 54 -1.72 20.23 -6.19
N LEU A 55 -1.89 20.22 -4.86
CA LEU A 55 -3.12 20.67 -4.19
C LEU A 55 -4.39 20.01 -4.75
N ILE A 56 -4.29 18.74 -5.16
CA ILE A 56 -5.42 17.97 -5.68
C ILE A 56 -6.30 17.54 -4.51
N GLU A 57 -7.51 18.10 -4.44
CA GLU A 57 -8.50 17.76 -3.44
C GLU A 57 -9.30 16.52 -3.81
N ALA A 58 -9.87 15.86 -2.80
CA ALA A 58 -10.79 14.74 -3.02
C ALA A 58 -12.07 15.24 -3.70
N GLN A 59 -12.49 14.58 -4.78
CA GLN A 59 -13.73 14.91 -5.50
C GLN A 59 -15.02 14.59 -4.70
N GLY A 60 -14.90 14.02 -3.49
CA GLY A 60 -16.04 13.73 -2.62
C GLY A 60 -16.99 12.63 -3.14
N LEU A 61 -16.54 11.81 -4.10
CA LEU A 61 -17.32 10.77 -4.76
C LEU A 61 -17.68 9.59 -3.84
N PHE A 62 -16.91 9.37 -2.77
CA PHE A 62 -17.13 8.34 -1.77
C PHE A 62 -17.33 8.99 -0.40
N ARG A 63 -18.51 9.57 -0.19
CA ARG A 63 -19.03 9.88 1.14
C ARG A 63 -19.81 8.66 1.64
N GLN A 64 -19.33 8.03 2.71
CA GLN A 64 -20.15 7.13 3.53
C GLN A 64 -21.00 7.95 4.50
#